data_AF-A0A814XPS5-F1
#
_entry.id   AF-A0A814XPS5-F1
#
_cell.length_a   1.000
_cell.length_b   1.000
_cell.length_c   1.000
_cell.angle_alpha   90.00
_cell.angle_beta   90.00
_cell.angle_gamma   90.00
#
_symmetry.space_group_name_H-M   'P 1'
#
loop_
_entity.id
_entity.type
_entity.pdbx_description
1 polymer ?
#
loop_
_entity_poly.entity_id
_entity_poly.type
_entity_poly.pdbx_seq_one_letter_code
_entity_poly.pdbx_strand_id
1 'polypeptide(L)'
;MPPYSSLGFHLCRFEYNSIEKLQAVTQRMHDANFPYDVQWTDIDAMPSHLDSTYDKNKFHDLADLVRSVQSSMQPAGTYPPYDDGLKEAIFIKTRLELCAWKEIHLKRSFVLSRSSFVKFGQYAAHWIGDNSAPYEDTYFPISAILIFNMFGITHVGADICGFRLDITQAEQSSMETAGSVVFRRFHGILLQEPSSWELKNCVHNGCN
;
A
#
# COMPACT_ATOMS: atom_id res chain seq x y z
N MET A 1 -7.87 -2.96 16.81
CA MET A 1 -6.42 -2.64 16.83
C MET A 1 -5.80 -3.17 15.54
N PRO A 2 -5.07 -2.35 14.78
CA PRO A 2 -4.49 -2.73 13.49
C PRO A 2 -3.40 -3.82 13.63
N PRO A 3 -3.11 -4.58 12.55
CA PRO A 3 -1.90 -5.41 12.47
C PRO A 3 -0.64 -4.54 12.35
N TYR A 4 0.49 -5.06 12.81
CA TYR A 4 1.75 -4.29 12.80
C TYR A 4 2.20 -3.92 11.39
N SER A 5 1.96 -4.79 10.40
CA SER A 5 2.27 -4.53 8.99
C SER A 5 1.53 -3.33 8.42
N SER A 6 0.38 -2.93 8.98
CA SER A 6 -0.34 -1.73 8.51
C SER A 6 0.25 -0.43 9.05
N LEU A 7 1.22 -0.50 9.96
CA LEU A 7 1.98 0.66 10.41
C LEU A 7 3.16 0.95 9.50
N GLY A 8 3.45 0.10 8.52
CA GLY A 8 4.54 0.27 7.56
C GLY A 8 4.24 1.29 6.47
N PHE A 9 5.09 1.33 5.44
CA PHE A 9 4.77 2.06 4.20
C PHE A 9 3.90 1.20 3.28
N HIS A 10 2.89 1.83 2.69
CA HIS A 10 1.99 1.23 1.72
C HIS A 10 2.28 1.83 0.35
N LEU A 11 2.31 1.01 -0.69
CA LEU A 11 2.49 1.45 -2.06
C LEU A 11 1.27 1.08 -2.88
N CYS A 12 0.67 2.08 -3.52
CA CYS A 12 -0.46 1.92 -4.41
C CYS A 12 -0.29 2.87 -5.60
N ARG A 13 -0.91 2.54 -6.72
CA ARG A 13 -1.03 3.45 -7.86
C ARG A 13 -2.24 3.05 -8.66
N PHE A 14 -2.96 4.05 -9.14
CA PHE A 14 -3.91 3.80 -10.21
C PHE A 14 -3.12 3.39 -11.46
N GLU A 15 -3.67 2.49 -12.28
CA GLU A 15 -3.07 2.12 -13.56
C GLU A 15 -1.69 1.41 -13.47
N TYR A 16 -1.53 0.44 -12.56
CA TYR A 16 -0.45 -0.54 -12.76
C TYR A 16 -0.65 -1.32 -14.06
N ASN A 17 -1.90 -1.61 -14.44
CA ASN A 17 -2.34 -2.16 -15.74
C ASN A 17 -1.85 -3.57 -16.10
N SER A 18 -0.82 -4.10 -15.44
CA SER A 18 -0.37 -5.48 -15.61
C SER A 18 0.50 -5.96 -14.44
N ILE A 19 0.63 -7.28 -14.30
CA ILE A 19 1.46 -7.91 -13.27
C ILE A 19 2.95 -7.59 -13.43
N GLU A 20 3.44 -7.46 -14.67
CA GLU A 20 4.85 -7.19 -14.94
C GLU A 20 5.23 -5.79 -14.45
N LYS A 21 4.34 -4.81 -14.62
CA LYS A 21 4.54 -3.45 -14.10
C LYS A 21 4.56 -3.46 -12.57
N LEU A 22 3.66 -4.20 -11.93
CA LEU A 22 3.61 -4.33 -10.47
C LEU A 22 4.86 -5.03 -9.90
N GLN A 23 5.33 -6.09 -10.56
CA GLN A 23 6.57 -6.78 -10.23
C GLN A 23 7.77 -5.86 -10.41
N ALA A 24 7.84 -5.11 -11.50
CA ALA A 24 8.93 -4.18 -11.74
C ALA A 24 8.98 -3.06 -10.68
N VAL A 25 7.82 -2.58 -10.21
CA VAL A 25 7.73 -1.62 -9.10
C VAL A 25 8.27 -2.23 -7.81
N THR A 26 7.79 -3.42 -7.46
CA THR A 26 8.22 -4.16 -6.26
C THR A 26 9.74 -4.39 -6.28
N GLN A 27 10.27 -4.80 -7.42
CA GLN A 27 11.70 -5.03 -7.60
C GLN A 27 12.51 -3.73 -7.48
N ARG A 28 12.07 -2.64 -8.11
CA ARG A 28 12.77 -1.34 -7.99
C ARG A 28 12.80 -0.82 -6.56
N MET A 29 11.71 -0.98 -5.81
CA MET A 29 11.66 -0.57 -4.41
C MET A 29 12.62 -1.40 -3.55
N HIS A 30 12.70 -2.71 -3.82
CA HIS A 30 13.68 -3.61 -3.21
C HIS A 30 15.12 -3.21 -3.57
N ASP A 31 15.41 -2.96 -4.84
CA ASP A 31 16.75 -2.58 -5.33
C ASP A 31 17.19 -1.21 -4.80
N ALA A 32 16.24 -0.28 -4.62
CA ALA A 32 16.45 1.02 -3.99
C ALA A 32 16.56 0.94 -2.45
N ASN A 33 16.44 -0.27 -1.86
CA ASN A 33 16.46 -0.52 -0.43
C ASN A 33 15.43 0.34 0.34
N PHE A 34 14.27 0.61 -0.28
CA PHE A 34 13.20 1.36 0.36
C PHE A 34 12.28 0.41 1.14
N PRO A 35 12.14 0.59 2.46
CA PRO A 35 11.30 -0.29 3.27
C PRO A 35 9.82 0.03 3.05
N TYR A 36 9.04 -0.96 2.62
CA TYR A 36 7.59 -0.88 2.59
C TYR A 36 6.96 -2.24 2.91
N ASP A 37 5.77 -2.19 3.51
CA ASP A 37 5.13 -3.33 4.15
C ASP A 37 3.90 -3.87 3.38
N VAL A 38 3.30 -3.06 2.51
CA VAL A 38 2.06 -3.45 1.82
C VAL A 38 2.05 -2.94 0.38
N GLN A 39 1.99 -3.88 -0.57
CA GLN A 39 1.67 -3.59 -1.97
C GLN A 39 0.17 -3.64 -2.21
N TRP A 40 -0.36 -2.63 -2.88
CA TRP A 40 -1.77 -2.55 -3.30
C TRP A 40 -1.89 -2.69 -4.81
N THR A 41 -3.05 -3.14 -5.25
CA THR A 41 -3.52 -3.06 -6.63
C THR A 41 -4.82 -2.28 -6.63
N ASP A 42 -5.04 -1.42 -7.62
CA ASP A 42 -6.29 -0.68 -7.77
C ASP A 42 -7.29 -1.48 -8.61
N ILE A 43 -8.37 -0.84 -9.03
CA ILE A 43 -9.42 -1.41 -9.88
C ILE A 43 -8.90 -1.96 -11.22
N ASP A 44 -7.68 -1.63 -11.60
CA ASP A 44 -7.02 -2.13 -12.81
C ASP A 44 -6.77 -3.65 -12.77
N ALA A 45 -6.72 -4.24 -11.58
CA ALA A 45 -6.74 -5.69 -11.43
C ALA A 45 -8.06 -6.33 -11.85
N MET A 46 -9.17 -5.57 -11.85
CA MET A 46 -10.53 -6.08 -12.02
C MET A 46 -11.05 -5.85 -13.45
N PRO A 47 -11.40 -6.91 -14.22
CA PRO A 47 -11.95 -6.74 -15.55
C PRO A 47 -13.30 -6.02 -15.47
N SER A 48 -13.46 -4.95 -16.25
CA SER A 48 -14.65 -4.09 -16.24
C SER A 48 -15.00 -3.49 -14.86
N HIS A 49 -14.02 -3.38 -13.95
CA HIS A 49 -14.19 -2.87 -12.58
C HIS A 49 -15.24 -3.66 -11.76
N LEU A 50 -15.34 -4.98 -12.00
CA LEU A 50 -16.25 -5.85 -11.28
C LEU A 50 -15.59 -6.38 -10.00
N ASP A 51 -16.20 -6.06 -8.86
CA ASP A 51 -15.76 -6.55 -7.56
C ASP A 51 -15.66 -8.09 -7.52
N SER A 52 -14.70 -8.59 -6.73
CA SER A 52 -14.44 -10.04 -6.58
C SER A 52 -14.02 -10.77 -7.87
N THR A 53 -13.56 -10.02 -8.88
CA THR A 53 -12.96 -10.58 -10.10
C THR A 53 -11.54 -10.05 -10.26
N TYR A 54 -10.71 -10.76 -11.03
CA TYR A 54 -9.42 -10.23 -11.48
C TYR A 54 -9.10 -10.70 -12.90
N ASP A 55 -8.33 -9.90 -13.64
CA ASP A 55 -8.05 -10.13 -15.05
C ASP A 55 -6.97 -11.21 -15.16
N LYS A 56 -7.37 -12.42 -15.53
CA LYS A 56 -6.46 -13.57 -15.62
C LYS A 56 -5.44 -13.46 -16.75
N ASN A 57 -5.57 -12.50 -17.67
CA ASN A 57 -4.57 -12.27 -18.71
C ASN A 57 -3.53 -11.26 -18.22
N LYS A 58 -3.98 -10.10 -17.74
CA LYS A 58 -3.11 -9.02 -17.26
C LYS A 58 -2.48 -9.32 -15.89
N PHE A 59 -3.16 -10.10 -15.06
CA PHE A 59 -2.78 -10.45 -13.69
C PHE A 59 -2.72 -11.97 -13.48
N HIS A 60 -2.22 -12.71 -14.49
CA HIS A 60 -2.13 -14.16 -14.49
C HIS A 60 -1.37 -14.73 -13.28
N ASP A 61 -0.24 -14.10 -12.91
CA ASP A 61 0.66 -14.56 -11.83
C ASP A 61 0.49 -13.79 -10.51
N LEU A 62 -0.64 -13.09 -10.33
CA LEU A 62 -0.89 -12.31 -9.11
C LEU A 62 -0.79 -13.17 -7.84
N ALA A 63 -1.26 -14.42 -7.89
CA ALA A 63 -1.18 -15.33 -6.74
C ALA A 63 0.27 -15.67 -6.35
N ASP A 64 1.16 -15.81 -7.33
CA ASP A 64 2.56 -16.13 -7.08
C ASP A 64 3.33 -14.89 -6.60
N LEU A 65 2.99 -13.70 -7.11
CA LEU A 65 3.51 -12.43 -6.57
C LEU A 65 3.11 -12.23 -5.10
N VAL A 66 1.86 -12.50 -4.74
CA VAL A 66 1.42 -12.39 -3.32
C VAL A 66 2.25 -13.30 -2.42
N ARG A 67 2.56 -14.53 -2.87
CA ARG A 67 3.41 -15.45 -2.10
C ARG A 67 4.86 -14.96 -2.02
N SER A 68 5.41 -14.45 -3.13
CA SER A 68 6.80 -13.98 -3.16
C SER A 68 7.00 -12.78 -2.23
N VAL A 69 6.08 -11.81 -2.27
CA VAL A 69 6.09 -10.65 -1.38
C VAL A 69 5.95 -11.08 0.08
N GLN A 70 5.03 -12.00 0.40
CA GLN A 70 4.92 -12.52 1.76
C GLN A 70 6.20 -13.21 2.26
N SER A 71 6.98 -13.82 1.37
CA SER A 71 8.25 -14.48 1.72
C SER A 71 9.45 -13.54 1.79
N SER A 72 9.52 -12.50 0.94
CA SER A 72 10.66 -11.57 0.89
C SER A 72 10.65 -10.56 2.03
N MET A 73 9.46 -10.24 2.54
CA MET A 73 9.27 -9.29 3.64
C MET A 73 9.64 -9.83 5.02
N GLN A 74 10.01 -11.11 5.10
CA GLN A 74 10.41 -11.78 6.33
C GLN A 74 11.65 -12.62 6.01
N PRO A 75 12.88 -12.06 6.11
CA PRO A 75 14.08 -12.86 6.01
C PRO A 75 14.01 -13.96 7.08
N ALA A 76 14.30 -15.21 6.68
CA ALA A 76 14.23 -16.35 7.58
C ALA A 76 15.05 -16.08 8.86
N GLY A 77 14.43 -16.23 10.02
CA GLY A 77 15.06 -16.01 11.33
C GLY A 77 14.83 -14.64 11.97
N THR A 78 14.15 -13.70 11.31
CA THR A 78 13.98 -12.32 11.81
C THR A 78 12.64 -12.09 12.52
N TYR A 79 11.65 -12.98 12.34
CA TYR A 79 10.31 -12.86 12.91
C TYR A 79 9.80 -14.22 13.40
N PRO A 80 9.99 -14.53 14.69
CA PRO A 80 9.69 -15.84 15.26
C PRO A 80 8.28 -16.38 14.94
N PRO A 81 7.19 -15.58 14.91
CA PRO A 81 5.87 -16.09 14.58
C PRO A 81 5.71 -16.59 13.12
N TYR A 82 6.53 -16.12 12.18
CA TYR A 82 6.52 -16.62 10.79
C TYR A 82 7.42 -17.86 10.64
N ASP A 83 8.59 -17.85 11.28
CA ASP A 83 9.51 -18.99 11.27
C ASP A 83 8.89 -20.21 11.98
N ASP A 84 8.24 -19.98 13.11
CA ASP A 84 7.51 -21.03 13.82
C ASP A 84 6.27 -21.44 13.03
N GLY A 85 5.63 -20.52 12.31
CA GLY A 85 4.52 -20.85 11.44
C GLY A 85 4.87 -21.70 10.22
N LEU A 86 6.12 -21.56 9.72
CA LEU A 86 6.68 -22.43 8.69
C LEU A 86 7.07 -23.81 9.26
N LYS A 87 7.66 -23.88 10.46
CA LYS A 87 7.99 -25.14 11.14
C LYS A 87 6.76 -25.96 11.50
N GLU A 88 5.71 -25.28 11.98
CA GLU A 88 4.45 -25.91 12.41
C GLU A 88 3.47 -26.13 11.25
N ALA A 89 3.86 -25.78 10.01
CA ALA A 89 3.07 -25.96 8.80
C ALA A 89 1.64 -25.37 8.89
N ILE A 90 1.47 -24.27 9.63
CA ILE A 90 0.18 -23.57 9.81
C ILE A 90 -0.19 -22.66 8.63
N PHE A 91 0.67 -22.58 7.60
CA PHE A 91 0.36 -21.86 6.36
C PHE A 91 -0.15 -22.79 5.27
N ILE A 92 -1.21 -22.34 4.61
CA ILE A 92 -1.92 -23.06 3.56
C ILE A 92 -0.97 -23.36 2.39
N LYS A 93 -0.72 -24.64 2.13
CA LYS A 93 -0.16 -25.12 0.86
C LYS A 93 -1.34 -25.48 -0.04
N THR A 94 -1.36 -24.93 -1.26
CA THR A 94 -2.44 -25.12 -2.25
C THR A 94 -2.82 -26.59 -2.44
N ARG A 95 -4.06 -26.97 -2.79
CA ARG A 95 -4.88 -26.51 -3.92
C ARG A 95 -6.33 -27.00 -3.65
N LEU A 96 -7.36 -26.15 -3.79
CA LEU A 96 -8.78 -26.55 -3.86
C LEU A 96 -9.45 -27.19 -2.61
N GLU A 97 -9.61 -26.44 -1.51
CA GLU A 97 -10.67 -26.66 -0.48
C GLU A 97 -11.02 -25.30 0.19
N LEU A 98 -11.63 -24.31 -0.48
CA LEU A 98 -13.06 -24.16 -0.77
C LEU A 98 -14.08 -24.44 0.38
N CYS A 99 -13.66 -24.31 1.64
CA CYS A 99 -14.56 -23.90 2.73
C CYS A 99 -14.09 -22.58 3.38
N ALA A 100 -13.86 -21.62 2.48
CA ALA A 100 -13.47 -20.23 2.68
C ALA A 100 -14.36 -19.39 3.62
N TRP A 101 -14.67 -19.81 4.87
CA TRP A 101 -15.58 -18.99 5.68
C TRP A 101 -15.39 -18.93 7.20
N LYS A 102 -14.53 -19.74 7.84
CA LYS A 102 -14.38 -19.71 9.31
C LYS A 102 -12.96 -19.66 9.89
N GLU A 103 -11.91 -19.77 9.08
CA GLU A 103 -10.51 -19.81 9.58
C GLU A 103 -9.67 -18.56 9.27
N ILE A 104 -10.27 -17.48 8.78
CA ILE A 104 -9.61 -16.16 8.66
C ILE A 104 -9.36 -15.53 10.07
N HIS A 105 -9.73 -16.22 11.15
CA HIS A 105 -9.97 -15.67 12.49
C HIS A 105 -8.83 -15.75 13.52
N LEU A 106 -7.55 -15.88 13.15
CA LEU A 106 -6.45 -15.76 14.13
C LEU A 106 -5.51 -14.57 13.93
N LYS A 107 -5.69 -13.78 12.85
CA LYS A 107 -4.89 -12.57 12.61
C LYS A 107 -5.79 -11.33 12.60
N ARG A 108 -5.24 -10.20 13.07
CA ARG A 108 -5.95 -8.92 13.09
C ARG A 108 -6.20 -8.46 11.65
N SER A 109 -7.46 -8.18 11.33
CA SER A 109 -7.85 -7.65 10.02
C SER A 109 -7.44 -6.19 9.86
N PHE A 110 -7.22 -5.79 8.61
CA PHE A 110 -7.01 -4.39 8.22
C PHE A 110 -8.05 -4.02 7.17
N VAL A 111 -8.75 -2.91 7.39
CA VAL A 111 -9.78 -2.37 6.49
C VAL A 111 -9.52 -0.89 6.32
N LEU A 112 -9.53 -0.39 5.09
CA LEU A 112 -9.40 1.02 4.76
C LEU A 112 -10.69 1.49 4.08
N SER A 113 -11.25 2.62 4.51
CA SER A 113 -12.45 3.21 3.92
C SER A 113 -12.29 4.69 3.63
N ARG A 114 -12.92 5.16 2.55
CA ARG A 114 -13.07 6.58 2.24
C ARG A 114 -14.15 7.26 3.08
N SER A 115 -15.22 6.55 3.41
CA SER A 115 -16.35 7.13 4.16
C SER A 115 -16.26 6.71 5.62
N SER A 116 -16.58 7.62 6.52
CA SER A 116 -16.55 7.38 7.97
C SER A 116 -17.71 8.09 8.67
N PHE A 117 -18.05 7.57 9.86
CA PHE A 117 -19.02 8.16 10.77
C PHE A 117 -18.51 8.05 12.22
N VAL A 118 -19.24 8.62 13.18
CA VAL A 118 -18.84 8.57 14.60
C VAL A 118 -18.62 7.11 15.04
N LYS A 119 -17.52 6.86 15.77
CA LYS A 119 -17.00 5.54 16.19
C LYS A 119 -16.40 4.65 15.11
N PHE A 120 -16.30 5.09 13.86
CA PHE A 120 -15.72 4.30 12.77
C PHE A 120 -14.32 3.75 13.05
N GLY A 121 -13.50 4.47 13.82
CA GLY A 121 -12.13 4.08 14.17
C GLY A 121 -12.01 2.80 15.01
N GLN A 122 -13.13 2.27 15.53
CA GLN A 122 -13.16 0.95 16.16
C GLN A 122 -13.02 -0.21 15.16
N TYR A 123 -13.40 0.02 13.90
CA TYR A 123 -13.56 -1.02 12.88
C TYR A 123 -12.51 -0.93 11.77
N ALA A 124 -12.12 0.29 11.37
CA ALA A 124 -11.33 0.47 10.15
C ALA A 124 -10.50 1.76 10.17
N ALA A 125 -9.50 1.77 9.29
CA ALA A 125 -8.68 2.91 8.95
C ALA A 125 -9.38 3.84 7.95
N HIS A 126 -8.93 5.09 7.91
CA HIS A 126 -9.46 6.11 7.03
C HIS A 126 -8.33 6.75 6.22
N TRP A 127 -8.56 7.00 4.93
CA TRP A 127 -7.71 7.90 4.16
C TRP A 127 -8.53 9.13 3.78
N ILE A 128 -7.90 10.30 3.83
CA ILE A 128 -8.61 11.59 3.72
C ILE A 128 -9.09 11.95 2.31
N GLY A 129 -8.90 11.06 1.32
CA GLY A 129 -9.39 11.24 -0.04
C GLY A 129 -8.35 11.79 -1.00
N ASP A 130 -8.86 12.22 -2.16
CA ASP A 130 -8.08 12.67 -3.31
C ASP A 130 -7.48 14.07 -3.08
N ASN A 131 -6.43 14.17 -2.27
CA ASN A 131 -5.62 15.38 -2.18
C ASN A 131 -4.88 15.63 -3.50
N SER A 132 -4.56 16.90 -3.79
CA SER A 132 -3.68 17.23 -4.91
C SER A 132 -2.22 17.29 -4.43
N ALA A 133 -1.28 17.32 -5.37
CA ALA A 133 0.15 17.39 -5.10
C ALA A 133 0.79 18.79 -4.88
N PRO A 134 0.09 19.95 -4.97
CA PRO A 134 0.75 21.24 -4.79
C PRO A 134 1.08 21.47 -3.31
N TYR A 135 2.06 22.34 -3.08
CA TYR A 135 2.49 22.79 -1.76
C TYR A 135 1.34 23.19 -0.81
N GLU A 136 0.26 23.78 -1.33
CA GLU A 136 -0.93 24.16 -0.53
C GLU A 136 -1.63 22.97 0.11
N ASP A 137 -1.69 21.83 -0.59
CA ASP A 137 -2.30 20.59 -0.12
C ASP A 137 -1.36 19.77 0.78
N THR A 138 -0.12 20.21 0.98
CA THR A 138 0.83 19.55 1.89
C THR A 138 0.47 19.79 3.37
N TYR A 139 -0.18 20.91 3.68
CA TYR A 139 -0.55 21.28 5.06
C TYR A 139 -1.92 20.76 5.50
N PHE A 140 -2.85 20.63 4.56
CA PHE A 140 -4.21 20.17 4.83
C PHE A 140 -4.28 18.79 5.53
N PRO A 141 -3.44 17.80 5.17
CA PRO A 141 -3.39 16.53 5.88
C PRO A 141 -3.19 16.66 7.39
N ILE A 142 -2.33 17.58 7.84
CA ILE A 142 -1.97 17.71 9.26
C ILE A 142 -3.22 18.05 10.09
N SER A 143 -4.00 19.04 9.65
CA SER A 143 -5.23 19.43 10.34
C SER A 143 -6.30 18.33 10.24
N ALA A 144 -6.46 17.71 9.07
CA ALA A 144 -7.41 16.62 8.87
C ALA A 144 -7.10 15.42 9.79
N ILE A 145 -5.85 14.99 9.86
CA ILE A 145 -5.39 13.89 10.73
C ILE A 145 -5.69 14.20 12.20
N LEU A 146 -5.41 15.42 12.67
CA LEU A 146 -5.71 15.82 14.05
C LEU A 146 -7.22 15.76 14.33
N ILE A 147 -8.04 16.24 13.40
CA ILE A 147 -9.50 16.20 13.51
C ILE A 147 -10.00 14.75 13.59
N PHE A 148 -9.51 13.85 12.73
CA PHE A 148 -9.87 12.43 12.77
C PHE A 148 -9.45 11.74 14.08
N ASN A 149 -8.30 12.10 14.63
CA ASN A 149 -7.87 11.63 15.95
C ASN A 149 -8.85 12.08 17.06
N MET A 150 -9.36 13.31 17.01
CA MET A 150 -10.39 13.79 17.94
C MET A 150 -11.71 13.01 17.82
N PHE A 151 -12.04 12.54 16.61
CA PHE A 151 -13.21 11.67 16.37
C PHE A 151 -12.95 10.19 16.69
N GLY A 152 -11.80 9.85 17.27
CA GLY A 152 -11.44 8.48 17.64
C GLY A 152 -11.02 7.60 16.46
N ILE A 153 -10.67 8.20 15.33
CA ILE A 153 -10.11 7.52 14.15
C ILE A 153 -8.61 7.78 14.13
N THR A 154 -7.86 6.89 14.77
CA THR A 154 -6.41 7.05 14.98
C THR A 154 -5.57 6.54 13.82
N HIS A 155 -6.07 5.56 13.07
CA HIS A 155 -5.39 5.01 11.90
C HIS A 155 -5.82 5.76 10.64
N VAL A 156 -5.26 6.96 10.47
CA VAL A 156 -5.61 7.91 9.42
C VAL A 156 -4.37 8.48 8.75
N GLY A 157 -4.47 8.77 7.45
CA GLY A 157 -3.40 9.37 6.66
C GLY A 157 -3.89 9.95 5.35
N ALA A 158 -2.98 10.61 4.64
CA ALA A 158 -3.18 11.15 3.30
C ALA A 158 -2.35 10.39 2.28
N ASP A 159 -2.73 10.50 1.01
CA ASP A 159 -1.91 9.97 -0.06
C ASP A 159 -0.66 10.84 -0.21
N ILE A 160 0.48 10.23 0.07
CA ILE A 160 1.80 10.85 0.00
C ILE A 160 2.12 11.10 -1.48
N CYS A 161 2.69 12.28 -1.77
CA CYS A 161 2.90 12.84 -3.10
C CYS A 161 1.64 13.37 -3.80
N GLY A 162 0.45 13.16 -3.22
CA GLY A 162 -0.82 13.61 -3.77
C GLY A 162 -1.35 12.72 -4.89
N PHE A 163 -2.66 12.73 -5.10
CA PHE A 163 -3.31 11.77 -6.00
C PHE A 163 -3.29 12.23 -7.47
N ARG A 164 -3.47 13.53 -7.72
CA ARG A 164 -3.92 14.06 -9.04
C ARG A 164 -2.86 14.72 -9.92
N LEU A 165 -1.85 15.37 -9.34
CA LEU A 165 -0.91 16.24 -10.06
C LEU A 165 0.52 15.75 -9.90
N ASP A 166 1.41 16.15 -10.82
CA ASP A 166 2.84 15.85 -10.67
C ASP A 166 3.49 16.73 -9.61
N ILE A 167 4.52 16.21 -8.98
CA ILE A 167 5.15 16.80 -7.79
C ILE A 167 6.66 16.94 -7.98
N THR A 168 7.24 17.99 -7.40
CA THR A 168 8.70 18.14 -7.33
C THR A 168 9.29 17.29 -6.19
N GLN A 169 10.60 17.00 -6.23
CA GLN A 169 11.27 16.24 -5.15
C GLN A 169 11.12 16.90 -3.78
N ALA A 170 11.15 18.23 -3.74
CA ALA A 170 11.08 19.01 -2.52
C ALA A 170 9.69 18.92 -1.89
N GLU A 171 8.64 18.96 -2.71
CA GLU A 171 7.26 18.79 -2.27
C GLU A 171 7.02 17.33 -1.81
N GLN A 172 7.54 16.34 -2.53
CA GLN A 172 7.51 14.93 -2.09
C GLN A 172 8.17 14.75 -0.72
N SER A 173 9.38 15.26 -0.53
CA SER A 173 10.11 15.15 0.75
C SER A 173 9.34 15.82 1.91
N SER A 174 8.69 16.94 1.61
CA SER A 174 7.85 17.68 2.57
C SER A 174 6.59 16.89 2.94
N MET A 175 5.90 16.32 1.94
CA MET A 175 4.71 15.49 2.14
C MET A 175 5.03 14.15 2.79
N GLU A 176 6.18 13.55 2.51
CA GLU A 176 6.65 12.35 3.21
C GLU A 176 6.83 12.66 4.70
N THR A 177 7.42 13.81 5.03
CA THR A 177 7.59 14.23 6.43
C THR A 177 6.25 14.53 7.11
N ALA A 178 5.37 15.29 6.45
CA ALA A 178 4.06 15.68 7.01
C ALA A 178 3.05 14.52 7.05
N GLY A 179 3.10 13.63 6.06
CA GLY A 179 2.26 12.46 5.87
C GLY A 179 2.80 11.19 6.54
N SER A 180 4.00 11.23 7.13
CA SER A 180 4.56 10.12 7.93
C SER A 180 3.90 9.96 9.30
N VAL A 181 2.57 9.88 9.29
CA VAL A 181 1.73 9.61 10.45
C VAL A 181 1.25 8.15 10.45
N VAL A 182 0.22 7.81 11.22
CA VAL A 182 -0.14 6.42 11.56
C VAL A 182 -0.39 5.53 10.33
N PHE A 183 -1.06 6.05 9.30
CA PHE A 183 -1.24 5.37 8.02
C PHE A 183 -0.42 6.08 6.93
N ARG A 184 0.53 5.37 6.30
CA ARG A 184 1.46 5.95 5.31
C ARG A 184 1.33 5.23 3.99
N ARG A 185 0.72 5.89 3.01
CA ARG A 185 0.51 5.33 1.67
C ARG A 185 0.98 6.29 0.60
N PHE A 186 1.86 5.83 -0.28
CA PHE A 186 2.08 6.45 -1.58
C PHE A 186 0.95 6.00 -2.50
N HIS A 187 0.20 6.95 -3.03
CA HIS A 187 -0.89 6.65 -3.95
C HIS A 187 -1.16 7.84 -4.88
N GLY A 188 -1.19 7.55 -6.18
CA GLY A 188 -1.53 8.55 -7.17
C GLY A 188 -1.81 7.93 -8.53
N ILE A 189 -2.17 8.79 -9.47
CA ILE A 189 -2.36 8.44 -10.88
C ILE A 189 -1.01 8.46 -11.61
N LEU A 190 -0.09 9.32 -11.18
CA LEU A 190 1.22 9.48 -11.79
C LEU A 190 2.28 8.63 -11.10
N LEU A 191 3.38 8.36 -11.81
CA LEU A 191 4.53 7.66 -11.26
C LEU A 191 5.27 8.56 -10.24
N GLN A 192 5.05 8.30 -8.95
CA GLN A 192 5.60 9.10 -7.84
C GLN A 192 6.17 8.22 -6.72
N GLU A 193 6.52 6.98 -7.06
CA GLU A 193 7.13 6.02 -6.16
C GLU A 193 8.53 6.53 -5.76
N PRO A 194 8.99 6.35 -4.52
CA PRO A 194 10.31 6.81 -4.09
C PRO A 194 11.46 6.34 -5.03
N SER A 195 11.41 5.09 -5.49
CA SER A 195 12.39 4.54 -6.45
C SER A 195 12.32 5.15 -7.86
N SER A 196 11.28 5.93 -8.19
CA SER A 196 11.08 6.48 -9.53
C SER A 196 11.83 7.79 -9.77
N TRP A 197 12.40 8.41 -8.74
CA TRP A 197 13.08 9.69 -8.89
C TRP A 197 14.36 9.59 -9.76
N GLU A 198 15.09 8.48 -9.65
CA GLU A 198 16.23 8.21 -10.54
C GLU A 198 15.79 8.10 -12.01
N LEU A 199 14.63 7.49 -12.28
CA LEU A 199 14.04 7.40 -13.61
C LEU A 199 13.58 8.77 -14.14
N LYS A 200 12.95 9.59 -13.29
CA LYS A 200 12.54 10.96 -13.65
C LYS A 200 13.74 11.85 -13.99
N ASN A 201 14.83 11.72 -13.23
CA ASN A 201 16.08 12.45 -13.51
C ASN A 201 16.76 11.98 -14.80
N CYS A 202 16.69 10.67 -15.10
CA CYS A 202 17.20 10.07 -16.33
C CYS A 202 16.53 10.62 -17.60
N VAL A 203 15.22 10.85 -17.55
CA VAL A 203 14.44 11.42 -18.68
C VAL A 203 14.77 12.89 -18.91
N HIS A 204 15.07 13.65 -17.85
CA HIS A 204 15.39 15.07 -17.97
C HIS A 204 16.87 15.38 -18.24
N ASN A 205 17.80 14.57 -17.74
CA ASN A 205 19.25 14.87 -17.82
C ASN A 205 20.07 13.87 -18.64
N GLY A 206 19.43 12.84 -19.23
CA GLY A 206 20.11 11.74 -19.89
C GLY A 206 20.69 10.73 -18.90
N CYS A 207 20.49 9.44 -19.15
CA CYS A 207 21.16 8.39 -18.39
C CYS A 207 22.61 8.25 -18.91
N ASN A 208 23.60 8.28 -18.02
CA ASN A 208 24.96 7.85 -18.33
C ASN A 208 25.07 6.33 -18.31
#